data_AF-A0A0Q7MN91-F1
#
_entry.id   AF-A0A0Q7MN91-F1
#
_cell.length_a   1.000
_cell.length_b   1.000
_cell.length_c   1.000
_cell.angle_alpha   90.00
_cell.angle_beta   90.00
_cell.angle_gamma   90.00
#
_symmetry.space_group_name_H-M   'P 1'
#
loop_
_entity.id
_entity.type
_entity.pdbx_description
1 polymer ?
#
loop_
_entity_poly.entity_id
_entity_poly.type
_entity_poly.pdbx_seq_one_letter_code
_entity_poly.pdbx_strand_id
1 'polypeptide(L)'
;MKTMMIEQLLMWAFNEELPKIDAGIGGPSAAPSTWNAVQEMISLGTIVDRQPNRHGVISGFVSDGEAHPDAYIVSACVARLAETEGFNVPPAWAPFPEWPDEHGLIAAAVARIRLEEMGRAGRLNGRHVVNLVRRCAILKSGPDWRVSDAPKIVKEGDKGKGAWFVTRTKKDRLGNTVTYLDNGFDKRTRRPKKGAFQKFRLATPIRGAVIARMEWQLWQSALEMLHGLLNGRLSSIDLLPFRPYYQPWVTQMNLVEDA
;
A
#
# COMPACT_ATOMS: atom_id res chain seq x y z
N MET A 1 -2.07 -10.35 -33.54
CA MET A 1 -1.92 -9.40 -32.43
C MET A 1 -3.03 -9.68 -31.43
N LYS A 2 -2.71 -9.88 -30.15
CA LYS A 2 -3.69 -10.13 -29.09
C LYS A 2 -3.96 -8.83 -28.34
N THR A 3 -5.22 -8.47 -28.15
CA THR A 3 -5.61 -7.29 -27.38
C THR A 3 -5.72 -7.63 -25.88
N MET A 4 -5.14 -6.82 -25.02
CA MET A 4 -5.20 -7.02 -23.55
C MET A 4 -5.35 -5.69 -22.80
N MET A 5 -5.99 -5.74 -21.64
CA MET A 5 -5.86 -4.68 -20.62
C MET A 5 -4.48 -4.75 -19.95
N ILE A 6 -4.03 -3.64 -19.34
CA ILE A 6 -2.73 -3.57 -18.67
C ILE A 6 -2.61 -4.60 -17.53
N GLU A 7 -3.67 -4.83 -16.76
CA GLU A 7 -3.67 -5.83 -15.69
C GLU A 7 -3.53 -7.25 -16.25
N GLN A 8 -4.22 -7.54 -17.35
CA GLN A 8 -4.15 -8.85 -18.02
C GLN A 8 -2.76 -9.09 -18.60
N LEU A 9 -2.14 -8.07 -19.20
CA LEU A 9 -0.77 -8.14 -19.70
C LEU A 9 0.22 -8.45 -18.56
N LEU A 10 0.09 -7.76 -17.42
CA LEU A 10 0.94 -8.00 -16.25
C LEU A 10 0.72 -9.40 -15.67
N MET A 11 -0.55 -9.84 -15.55
CA MET A 11 -0.88 -11.19 -15.09
C MET A 11 -0.28 -12.25 -16.00
N TRP A 12 -0.42 -12.12 -17.31
CA TRP A 12 0.18 -13.02 -18.30
C TRP A 12 1.71 -13.03 -18.19
N ALA A 13 2.34 -11.85 -18.18
CA ALA A 13 3.79 -11.77 -18.10
C ALA A 13 4.33 -12.42 -16.82
N PHE A 14 3.77 -12.11 -15.65
CA PHE A 14 4.32 -12.57 -14.36
C PHE A 14 3.89 -13.99 -13.96
N ASN A 15 2.78 -14.53 -14.49
CA ASN A 15 2.33 -15.89 -14.13
C ASN A 15 2.59 -16.93 -15.22
N GLU A 16 2.69 -16.53 -16.48
CA GLU A 16 2.79 -17.48 -17.60
C GLU A 16 4.16 -17.41 -18.28
N GLU A 17 4.69 -16.22 -18.57
CA GLU A 17 5.93 -16.10 -19.36
C GLU A 17 7.20 -16.02 -18.52
N LEU A 18 7.28 -15.10 -17.56
CA LEU A 18 8.49 -14.89 -16.75
C LEU A 18 8.85 -16.11 -15.88
N PRO A 19 7.92 -16.95 -15.40
CA PRO A 19 8.26 -18.22 -14.75
C PRO A 19 8.96 -19.24 -15.64
N LYS A 20 8.91 -19.11 -16.97
CA LYS A 20 9.66 -19.98 -17.90
C LYS A 20 11.16 -19.71 -17.85
N ILE A 21 11.55 -18.54 -17.33
CA ILE A 21 12.95 -18.15 -17.19
C ILE A 21 13.52 -18.79 -15.92
N ASP A 22 14.55 -19.61 -16.07
CA ASP A 22 15.27 -20.20 -14.95
C ASP A 22 15.87 -19.14 -14.03
N ALA A 23 15.94 -19.48 -12.73
CA ALA A 23 16.50 -18.59 -11.71
C ALA A 23 18.01 -18.33 -11.87
N GLY A 24 18.68 -19.01 -12.81
CA GLY A 24 20.05 -18.73 -13.25
C GLY A 24 21.03 -18.65 -12.10
N ILE A 25 21.46 -19.79 -11.55
CA ILE A 25 22.54 -19.80 -10.57
C ILE A 25 23.86 -19.61 -11.35
N GLY A 26 24.48 -18.44 -11.20
CA GLY A 26 25.76 -18.14 -11.81
C GLY A 26 26.89 -19.00 -11.23
N GLY A 27 27.48 -19.86 -12.05
CA GLY A 27 28.76 -20.52 -11.79
C GLY A 27 28.91 -21.87 -12.51
N PRO A 28 30.14 -22.31 -12.90
CA PRO A 28 30.35 -23.54 -13.69
C PRO A 28 29.97 -24.85 -12.98
N SER A 29 29.51 -24.77 -11.74
CA SER A 29 29.06 -25.90 -10.90
C SER A 29 27.59 -25.80 -10.48
N ALA A 30 26.83 -24.85 -11.02
CA ALA A 30 25.53 -24.49 -10.48
C ALA A 30 24.36 -24.80 -11.42
N ALA A 31 24.36 -26.01 -11.99
CA ALA A 31 23.12 -26.61 -12.47
C ALA A 31 22.57 -27.53 -11.38
N PRO A 32 21.64 -27.09 -10.50
CA PRO A 32 20.63 -28.01 -10.06
C PRO A 32 19.75 -28.19 -11.29
N SER A 33 20.08 -29.20 -12.09
CA SER A 33 19.20 -29.63 -13.16
C SER A 33 17.80 -29.82 -12.57
N THR A 34 16.77 -29.62 -13.36
CA THR A 34 15.39 -29.99 -13.02
C THR A 34 15.29 -31.38 -12.35
N TRP A 35 16.26 -32.27 -12.64
CA TRP A 35 16.47 -33.57 -11.97
C TRP A 35 16.84 -33.51 -10.48
N ASN A 36 17.64 -32.54 -10.01
CA ASN A 36 17.91 -32.36 -8.57
C ASN A 36 16.65 -31.93 -7.82
N ALA A 37 15.82 -31.05 -8.40
CA ALA A 37 14.53 -30.69 -7.81
C ALA A 37 13.54 -31.87 -7.82
N VAL A 38 13.57 -32.71 -8.86
CA VAL A 38 12.83 -33.98 -8.90
C VAL A 38 13.34 -34.94 -7.82
N GLN A 39 14.66 -35.08 -7.65
CA GLN A 39 15.24 -35.91 -6.60
C GLN A 39 14.90 -35.40 -5.20
N GLU A 40 14.95 -34.09 -4.95
CA GLU A 40 14.53 -33.51 -3.67
C GLU A 40 13.05 -33.76 -3.40
N MET A 41 12.18 -33.61 -4.40
CA MET A 41 10.76 -33.97 -4.28
C MET A 41 10.56 -35.46 -3.98
N ILE A 42 11.30 -36.35 -4.66
CA ILE A 42 11.27 -37.80 -4.40
C ILE A 42 11.76 -38.11 -2.98
N SER A 43 12.77 -37.38 -2.50
CA SER A 43 13.44 -37.64 -1.22
C SER A 43 12.66 -37.09 -0.02
N LEU A 44 12.10 -35.89 -0.16
CA LEU A 44 11.47 -35.13 0.93
C LEU A 44 9.94 -35.15 0.85
N GLY A 45 9.37 -35.61 -0.27
CA GLY A 45 7.92 -35.59 -0.51
C GLY A 45 7.32 -34.18 -0.62
N THR A 46 8.15 -33.13 -0.65
CA THR A 46 7.74 -31.73 -0.70
C THR A 46 8.76 -30.88 -1.46
N ILE A 47 8.31 -29.73 -1.98
CA ILE A 47 9.18 -28.76 -2.65
C ILE A 47 9.73 -27.80 -1.59
N VAL A 48 11.06 -27.74 -1.48
CA VAL A 48 11.75 -26.79 -0.59
C VAL A 48 11.94 -25.45 -1.29
N ASP A 49 11.79 -24.38 -0.52
CA ASP A 49 11.81 -22.96 -0.85
C ASP A 49 12.70 -22.58 -2.05
N ARG A 50 12.08 -22.37 -3.22
CA ARG A 50 12.79 -21.93 -4.43
C ARG A 50 13.08 -20.45 -4.37
N GLN A 51 14.30 -20.07 -4.74
CA GLN A 51 14.64 -18.66 -4.88
C GLN A 51 13.93 -18.07 -6.11
N PRO A 52 13.33 -16.86 -5.99
CA PRO A 52 12.81 -16.14 -7.15
C PRO A 52 13.90 -15.86 -8.19
N ASN A 53 13.54 -15.89 -9.46
CA ASN A 53 14.43 -15.48 -10.55
C ASN A 53 14.68 -13.95 -10.51
N ARG A 54 15.53 -13.45 -11.41
CA ARG A 54 15.86 -12.00 -11.50
C ARG A 54 14.64 -11.08 -11.70
N HIS A 55 13.52 -11.62 -12.17
CA HIS A 55 12.26 -10.89 -12.37
C HIS A 55 11.35 -10.92 -11.13
N GLY A 56 11.73 -11.65 -10.08
CA GLY A 56 11.00 -11.76 -8.82
C GLY A 56 9.87 -12.80 -8.84
N VAL A 57 9.92 -13.77 -9.76
CA VAL A 57 8.95 -14.88 -9.86
C VAL A 57 9.63 -16.22 -9.65
N ILE A 58 8.88 -17.20 -9.14
CA ILE A 58 9.37 -18.57 -8.98
C ILE A 58 9.35 -19.25 -10.35
N SER A 59 10.49 -19.79 -10.78
CA SER A 59 10.59 -20.53 -12.04
C SER A 59 9.76 -21.81 -12.00
N GLY A 60 9.13 -22.13 -13.14
CA GLY A 60 8.32 -23.34 -13.32
C GLY A 60 9.10 -24.63 -13.06
N PHE A 61 8.37 -25.72 -12.82
CA PHE A 61 8.98 -27.05 -12.65
C PHE A 61 9.36 -27.68 -14.01
N VAL A 62 8.59 -27.37 -15.04
CA VAL A 62 8.77 -27.87 -16.41
C VAL A 62 9.20 -26.71 -17.29
N SER A 63 10.20 -26.93 -18.15
CA SER A 63 10.59 -25.99 -19.18
C SER A 63 9.51 -25.95 -20.25
N ASP A 64 8.71 -24.88 -20.25
CA ASP A 64 7.57 -24.68 -21.17
C ASP A 64 7.98 -23.77 -22.36
N GLY A 65 9.21 -23.97 -22.83
CA GLY A 65 9.82 -23.19 -23.91
C GLY A 65 10.39 -21.84 -23.46
N GLU A 66 10.83 -21.04 -24.44
CA GLU A 66 11.37 -19.71 -24.20
C GLU A 66 10.26 -18.70 -23.86
N ALA A 67 10.56 -17.79 -22.94
CA ALA A 67 9.65 -16.71 -22.59
C ALA A 67 9.48 -15.73 -23.76
N HIS A 68 8.26 -15.24 -23.96
CA HIS A 68 7.97 -14.32 -25.05
C HIS A 68 8.77 -12.98 -24.92
N PRO A 69 9.33 -12.42 -26.02
CA PRO A 69 10.09 -11.16 -26.00
C PRO A 69 9.39 -9.99 -25.29
N ASP A 70 8.10 -9.80 -25.55
CA ASP A 70 7.27 -8.78 -24.90
C ASP A 70 7.25 -8.91 -23.35
N ALA A 71 7.35 -10.12 -22.80
CA ALA A 71 7.39 -10.31 -21.34
C ALA A 71 8.68 -9.74 -20.71
N TYR A 72 9.81 -9.81 -21.42
CA TYR A 72 11.04 -9.16 -20.99
C TYR A 72 10.88 -7.63 -20.96
N ILE A 73 10.25 -7.06 -21.99
CA ILE A 73 9.98 -5.61 -22.07
C ILE A 73 9.08 -5.17 -20.91
N VAL A 74 8.01 -5.92 -20.64
CA VAL A 74 7.12 -5.68 -19.48
C VAL A 74 7.91 -5.69 -18.18
N SER A 75 8.71 -6.74 -17.95
CA SER A 75 9.50 -6.86 -16.72
C SER A 75 10.51 -5.72 -16.53
N ALA A 76 11.13 -5.26 -17.62
CA ALA A 76 12.08 -4.15 -17.61
C ALA A 76 11.36 -2.83 -17.31
N CYS A 77 10.20 -2.57 -17.92
CA CYS A 77 9.40 -1.39 -17.63
C CYS A 77 8.92 -1.37 -16.17
N VAL A 78 8.50 -2.51 -15.63
CA VAL A 78 8.15 -2.64 -14.21
C VAL A 78 9.35 -2.35 -13.32
N ALA A 79 10.53 -2.91 -13.63
CA ALA A 79 11.74 -2.65 -12.82
C ALA A 79 12.12 -1.15 -12.79
N ARG A 80 11.92 -0.42 -13.88
CA ARG A 80 12.21 1.01 -13.98
C ARG A 80 11.31 1.90 -13.11
N LEU A 81 10.17 1.40 -12.61
CA LEU A 81 9.38 2.14 -11.61
C LEU A 81 10.20 2.40 -10.32
N ALA A 82 11.21 1.58 -10.03
CA ALA A 82 12.11 1.80 -8.90
C ALA A 82 13.01 3.05 -9.05
N GLU A 83 13.20 3.53 -10.29
CA GLU A 83 14.01 4.71 -10.61
C GLU A 83 13.20 6.01 -10.51
N THR A 84 11.88 5.92 -10.44
CA THR A 84 11.01 7.09 -10.31
C THR A 84 11.16 7.68 -8.90
N GLU A 85 11.18 9.01 -8.77
CA GLU A 85 11.38 9.76 -7.51
C GLU A 85 10.26 9.59 -6.46
N GLY A 86 9.49 8.51 -6.56
CA GLY A 86 8.35 8.19 -5.72
C GLY A 86 7.08 8.89 -6.17
N PHE A 87 5.95 8.41 -5.66
CA PHE A 87 4.64 8.99 -5.95
C PHE A 87 4.30 10.02 -4.88
N ASN A 88 3.84 11.19 -5.29
CA ASN A 88 3.48 12.26 -4.36
C ASN A 88 1.98 12.20 -4.03
N VAL A 89 1.66 12.12 -2.74
CA VAL A 89 0.30 12.26 -2.24
C VAL A 89 0.12 13.71 -1.78
N PRO A 90 -0.89 14.47 -2.22
CA PRO A 90 -1.03 15.87 -1.83
C PRO A 90 -1.29 16.06 -0.32
N PRO A 91 -0.91 17.20 0.29
CA PRO A 91 -1.18 17.45 1.72
C PRO A 91 -2.66 17.44 2.08
N ALA A 92 -3.53 17.87 1.17
CA ALA A 92 -4.99 17.88 1.33
C ALA A 92 -5.66 16.55 0.96
N TRP A 93 -4.90 15.45 0.94
CA TRP A 93 -5.43 14.13 0.61
C TRP A 93 -6.40 13.64 1.70
N ALA A 94 -7.67 13.50 1.30
CA ALA A 94 -8.76 13.02 2.15
C ALA A 94 -9.23 11.65 1.66
N PRO A 95 -8.61 10.55 2.12
CA PRO A 95 -8.97 9.22 1.66
C PRO A 95 -10.34 8.76 2.14
N PHE A 96 -10.91 9.34 3.19
CA PHE A 96 -12.20 8.94 3.80
C PHE A 96 -13.24 10.06 3.81
N PRO A 97 -13.74 10.50 2.64
CA PRO A 97 -14.81 11.51 2.59
C PRO A 97 -16.09 11.05 3.29
N GLU A 98 -16.34 9.74 3.34
CA GLU A 98 -17.54 9.16 3.93
C GLU A 98 -17.51 9.07 5.47
N TRP A 99 -16.36 9.33 6.10
CA TRP A 99 -16.25 9.28 7.56
C TRP A 99 -16.46 10.67 8.17
N PRO A 100 -17.40 10.82 9.13
CA PRO A 100 -17.57 12.08 9.83
C PRO A 100 -16.33 12.38 10.69
N ASP A 101 -15.78 13.59 10.54
CA ASP A 101 -14.59 14.03 11.28
C ASP A 101 -14.83 15.36 12.02
N GLU A 102 -15.86 15.38 12.88
CA GLU A 102 -16.26 16.56 13.66
C GLU A 102 -15.13 17.16 14.52
N HIS A 103 -14.15 16.34 14.91
CA HIS A 103 -13.04 16.73 15.77
C HIS A 103 -11.70 16.83 15.04
N GLY A 104 -11.66 16.65 13.71
CA GLY A 104 -10.43 16.69 12.91
C GLY A 104 -9.42 15.58 13.21
N LEU A 105 -9.85 14.51 13.89
CA LEU A 105 -8.98 13.41 14.34
C LEU A 105 -8.60 12.48 13.19
N ILE A 106 -9.52 12.26 12.25
CA ILE A 106 -9.28 11.41 11.09
C ILE A 106 -8.30 12.12 10.16
N ALA A 107 -8.56 13.39 9.83
CA ALA A 107 -7.66 14.22 9.04
C ALA A 107 -6.26 14.32 9.66
N ALA A 108 -6.17 14.55 10.97
CA ALA A 108 -4.89 14.59 11.67
C ALA A 108 -4.14 13.24 11.62
N ALA A 109 -4.85 12.12 11.80
CA ALA A 109 -4.24 10.79 11.75
C ALA A 109 -3.79 10.43 10.32
N VAL A 110 -4.59 10.75 9.30
CA VAL A 110 -4.23 10.59 7.88
C VAL A 110 -2.97 11.39 7.56
N ALA A 111 -2.92 12.67 7.95
CA ALA A 111 -1.77 13.53 7.70
C ALA A 111 -0.48 12.99 8.33
N ARG A 112 -0.57 12.49 9.56
CA ARG A 112 0.56 11.84 10.25
C ARG A 112 1.02 10.59 9.51
N ILE A 113 0.10 9.68 9.17
CA ILE A 113 0.43 8.43 8.47
C ILE A 113 1.02 8.74 7.09
N ARG A 114 0.48 9.70 6.35
CA ARG A 114 1.05 10.17 5.07
C ARG A 114 2.50 10.61 5.24
N LEU A 115 2.80 11.42 6.26
CA LEU A 115 4.17 11.89 6.51
C LEU A 115 5.12 10.73 6.82
N GLU A 116 4.67 9.73 7.58
CA GLU A 116 5.43 8.50 7.84
C GLU A 116 5.70 7.73 6.54
N GLU A 117 4.69 7.56 5.68
CA GLU A 117 4.78 6.79 4.44
C GLU A 117 5.50 7.52 3.29
N MET A 118 5.65 8.85 3.38
CA MET A 118 6.49 9.65 2.49
C MET A 118 7.99 9.59 2.84
N GLY A 119 8.37 9.02 3.98
CA GLY A 119 9.77 8.91 4.37
C GLY A 119 10.61 8.07 3.39
N ARG A 120 11.95 8.14 3.50
CA ARG A 120 12.91 7.47 2.57
C ARG A 120 12.75 5.93 2.50
N ALA A 121 12.16 5.32 3.52
CA ALA A 121 11.84 3.89 3.59
C ALA A 121 10.33 3.59 3.50
N GLY A 122 9.51 4.59 3.20
CA GLY A 122 8.05 4.49 3.17
C GLY A 122 7.51 3.89 1.87
N ARG A 123 6.20 3.63 1.84
CA ARG A 123 5.51 2.96 0.72
C ARG A 123 5.45 3.75 -0.57
N LEU A 124 5.77 5.05 -0.55
CA LEU A 124 5.84 5.85 -1.76
C LEU A 124 7.17 5.68 -2.52
N ASN A 125 8.12 4.91 -1.98
CA ASN A 125 9.38 4.59 -2.66
C ASN A 125 9.12 3.71 -3.90
N GLY A 126 9.78 4.02 -5.03
CA GLY A 126 9.66 3.25 -6.27
C GLY A 126 9.86 1.74 -6.09
N ARG A 127 10.78 1.31 -5.21
CA ARG A 127 10.97 -0.13 -4.91
C ARG A 127 9.72 -0.79 -4.31
N HIS A 128 9.00 -0.07 -3.45
CA HIS A 128 7.74 -0.57 -2.90
C HIS A 128 6.70 -0.74 -3.99
N VAL A 129 6.62 0.23 -4.91
CA VAL A 129 5.67 0.20 -6.04
C VAL A 129 5.95 -0.96 -6.98
N VAL A 130 7.23 -1.25 -7.29
CA VAL A 130 7.60 -2.45 -8.07
C VAL A 130 7.06 -3.71 -7.41
N ASN A 131 7.28 -3.86 -6.10
CA ASN A 131 6.80 -5.03 -5.36
C ASN A 131 5.27 -5.10 -5.32
N LEU A 132 4.60 -3.95 -5.18
CA LEU A 132 3.14 -3.86 -5.21
C LEU A 132 2.59 -4.34 -6.55
N VAL A 133 3.10 -3.83 -7.67
CA VAL A 133 2.68 -4.24 -9.02
C VAL A 133 2.92 -5.73 -9.24
N ARG A 134 4.11 -6.24 -8.90
CA ARG A 134 4.43 -7.68 -9.01
C ARG A 134 3.48 -8.53 -8.18
N ARG A 135 3.27 -8.17 -6.92
CA ARG A 135 2.36 -8.88 -6.02
C ARG A 135 0.95 -8.92 -6.60
N CYS A 136 0.42 -7.80 -7.08
CA CYS A 136 -0.93 -7.74 -7.64
C CYS A 136 -1.06 -8.56 -8.94
N ALA A 137 -0.02 -8.56 -9.79
CA ALA A 137 0.00 -9.39 -10.99
C ALA A 137 0.02 -10.89 -10.66
N ILE A 138 0.88 -11.31 -9.72
CA ILE A 138 1.01 -12.71 -9.29
C ILE A 138 -0.26 -13.19 -8.58
N LEU A 139 -0.80 -12.40 -7.64
CA LEU A 139 -2.02 -12.74 -6.90
C LEU A 139 -3.30 -12.54 -7.71
N LYS A 140 -3.20 -12.06 -8.95
CA LYS A 140 -4.33 -11.82 -9.86
C LYS A 140 -5.41 -10.92 -9.23
N SER A 141 -5.00 -10.03 -8.34
CA SER A 141 -5.88 -9.17 -7.56
C SER A 141 -5.19 -7.86 -7.20
N GLY A 142 -5.91 -6.75 -7.34
CA GLY A 142 -5.46 -5.44 -6.89
C GLY A 142 -5.44 -5.32 -5.36
N PRO A 143 -4.84 -4.26 -4.81
CA PRO A 143 -4.89 -3.99 -3.38
C PRO A 143 -6.33 -3.85 -2.90
N ASP A 144 -6.66 -4.43 -1.75
CA ASP A 144 -8.01 -4.25 -1.19
C ASP A 144 -8.08 -2.89 -0.49
N TRP A 145 -8.93 -2.00 -1.01
CA TRP A 145 -9.16 -0.65 -0.49
C TRP A 145 -10.44 -0.55 0.33
N ARG A 146 -11.24 -1.62 0.39
CA ARG A 146 -12.53 -1.62 1.07
C ARG A 146 -12.32 -1.47 2.57
N VAL A 147 -13.10 -0.60 3.17
CA VAL A 147 -13.10 -0.38 4.61
C VAL A 147 -14.54 -0.36 5.07
N SER A 148 -14.87 -1.18 6.07
CA SER A 148 -16.25 -1.37 6.52
C SER A 148 -16.74 -0.19 7.36
N ASP A 149 -16.06 0.09 8.47
CA ASP A 149 -16.64 0.90 9.55
C ASP A 149 -15.83 2.16 9.84
N ALA A 150 -16.55 3.26 10.07
CA ALA A 150 -15.96 4.49 10.58
C ALA A 150 -15.33 4.24 11.97
N PRO A 151 -14.16 4.83 12.25
CA PRO A 151 -13.50 4.66 13.53
C PRO A 151 -14.33 5.26 14.65
N LYS A 152 -14.51 4.52 15.74
CA LYS A 152 -15.19 5.03 16.92
C LYS A 152 -14.35 6.12 17.58
N ILE A 153 -14.92 7.31 17.78
CA ILE A 153 -14.29 8.40 18.53
C ILE A 153 -14.69 8.29 20.00
N VAL A 154 -13.69 8.34 20.89
CA VAL A 154 -13.91 8.28 22.34
C VAL A 154 -13.24 9.45 23.03
N LYS A 155 -13.84 9.89 24.14
CA LYS A 155 -13.24 10.90 25.01
C LYS A 155 -11.98 10.31 25.64
N GLU A 156 -10.91 11.10 25.65
CA GLU A 156 -9.65 10.75 26.27
C GLU A 156 -9.80 10.80 27.80
N GLY A 157 -9.47 9.71 28.48
CA GLY A 157 -9.59 9.58 29.93
C GLY A 157 -9.58 8.13 30.40
N ASP A 158 -9.59 7.95 31.72
CA ASP A 158 -9.52 6.63 32.33
C ASP A 158 -10.82 5.83 32.11
N LYS A 159 -10.70 4.59 31.64
CA LYS A 159 -11.80 3.67 31.32
C LYS A 159 -12.88 4.27 30.40
N GLY A 160 -12.50 5.16 29.47
CA GLY A 160 -13.44 5.80 28.53
C GLY A 160 -14.34 6.87 29.16
N LYS A 161 -14.15 7.20 30.44
CA LYS A 161 -14.77 8.37 31.06
C LYS A 161 -13.94 9.58 30.68
N GLY A 162 -14.54 10.53 29.97
CA GLY A 162 -13.84 11.72 29.48
C GLY A 162 -13.18 12.50 30.62
N ALA A 163 -11.86 12.61 30.56
CA ALA A 163 -11.10 13.44 31.46
C ALA A 163 -11.24 14.91 31.07
N TRP A 164 -11.20 15.77 32.08
CA TRP A 164 -11.18 17.21 31.90
C TRP A 164 -9.75 17.69 31.98
N PHE A 165 -9.33 18.50 31.01
CA PHE A 165 -8.00 19.06 30.91
C PHE A 165 -8.08 20.58 30.97
N VAL A 166 -7.14 21.23 31.64
CA VAL A 166 -6.99 22.68 31.60
C VAL A 166 -5.56 23.03 31.19
N THR A 167 -5.43 23.99 30.29
CA THR A 167 -4.13 24.48 29.84
C THR A 167 -3.53 25.38 30.92
N ARG A 168 -2.31 25.07 31.36
CA ARG A 168 -1.53 25.90 32.30
C ARG A 168 -0.16 26.19 31.74
N THR A 169 0.42 27.30 32.16
CA THR A 169 1.78 27.71 31.80
C THR A 169 2.67 27.68 33.03
N LYS A 170 3.87 27.11 32.93
CA LYS A 170 4.89 27.12 33.97
C LYS A 170 6.23 27.53 33.37
N LYS A 171 7.06 28.26 34.13
CA LYS A 171 8.44 28.51 33.75
C LYS A 171 9.31 27.29 34.07
N ASP A 172 10.05 26.81 33.08
CA ASP A 172 11.05 25.77 33.24
C ASP A 172 12.31 26.33 33.94
N ARG A 173 13.22 25.44 34.36
CA ARG A 173 14.51 25.80 35.00
C ARG A 173 15.37 26.75 34.17
N LEU A 174 15.19 26.75 32.85
CA LEU A 174 15.87 27.63 31.90
C LEU A 174 15.13 28.96 31.66
N GLY A 175 14.05 29.24 32.40
CA GLY A 175 13.26 30.48 32.29
C GLY A 175 12.20 30.48 31.18
N ASN A 176 12.19 29.46 30.31
CA ASN A 176 11.24 29.32 29.22
C ASN A 176 9.83 29.01 29.75
N THR A 177 8.81 29.67 29.19
CA THR A 177 7.41 29.38 29.53
C THR A 177 6.96 28.15 28.75
N VAL A 178 6.68 27.06 29.45
CA VAL A 178 6.18 25.82 28.88
C VAL A 178 4.70 25.66 29.22
N THR A 179 3.90 25.40 28.20
CA THR A 179 2.48 25.09 28.34
C THR A 179 2.31 23.60 28.57
N TYR A 180 1.53 23.21 29.58
CA TYR A 180 1.23 21.82 29.89
C TYR A 180 -0.26 21.64 30.23
N LEU A 181 -0.72 20.39 30.12
CA LEU A 181 -2.10 20.02 30.46
C LEU A 181 -2.14 19.52 31.90
N ASP A 182 -2.99 20.14 32.70
CA ASP A 182 -3.25 19.76 34.08
C ASP A 182 -4.68 19.18 34.21
N ASN A 183 -4.95 18.51 35.35
CA ASN A 183 -6.27 18.00 35.67
C ASN A 183 -7.29 19.15 35.79
N GLY A 184 -8.19 19.20 34.82
CA GLY A 184 -9.28 20.15 34.72
C GLY A 184 -10.50 19.80 35.57
N PHE A 185 -10.52 18.66 36.27
CA PHE A 185 -11.61 18.28 37.15
C PHE A 185 -11.33 18.72 38.59
N ASP A 186 -12.27 19.45 39.20
CA ASP A 186 -12.21 19.78 40.62
C ASP A 186 -12.89 18.69 41.45
N LYS A 187 -12.09 17.96 42.24
CA LYS A 187 -12.57 16.86 43.10
C LYS A 187 -13.51 17.36 44.20
N ARG A 188 -13.35 18.60 44.67
CA ARG A 188 -14.14 19.15 45.78
C ARG A 188 -15.54 19.55 45.31
N THR A 189 -15.62 20.27 44.19
CA THR A 189 -16.91 20.74 43.64
C THR A 189 -17.56 19.72 42.70
N ARG A 190 -16.86 18.63 42.36
CA ARG A 190 -17.26 17.61 41.38
C ARG A 190 -17.65 18.20 40.02
N ARG A 191 -17.04 19.33 39.65
CA ARG A 191 -17.31 20.09 38.43
C ARG A 191 -16.03 20.34 37.64
N PRO A 192 -16.11 20.55 36.31
CA PRO A 192 -14.98 21.02 35.52
C PRO A 192 -14.56 22.42 35.98
N LYS A 193 -13.25 22.65 36.04
CA LYS A 193 -12.66 23.98 36.27
C LYS A 193 -13.02 24.91 35.11
N LYS A 194 -13.03 26.22 35.37
CA LYS A 194 -13.24 27.23 34.33
C LYS A 194 -12.16 27.08 33.25
N GLY A 195 -12.58 26.96 31.98
CA GLY A 195 -11.69 26.73 30.85
C GLY A 195 -11.21 25.28 30.69
N ALA A 196 -11.78 24.33 31.44
CA ALA A 196 -11.51 22.92 31.22
C ALA A 196 -12.22 22.44 29.94
N PHE A 197 -11.52 21.63 29.17
CA PHE A 197 -12.04 21.02 27.94
C PHE A 197 -11.80 19.50 27.96
N GLN A 198 -12.49 18.78 27.08
CA GLN A 198 -12.30 17.35 26.90
C GLN A 198 -11.50 17.11 25.62
N LYS A 199 -10.59 16.15 25.66
CA LYS A 199 -9.89 15.66 24.47
C LYS A 199 -10.60 14.43 23.91
N PHE A 200 -10.41 14.21 22.62
CA PHE A 200 -10.94 13.07 21.90
C PHE A 200 -9.81 12.30 21.24
N ARG A 201 -9.99 10.98 21.11
CA ARG A 201 -9.07 10.11 20.38
C ARG A 201 -9.85 9.09 19.57
N LEU A 202 -9.22 8.57 18.53
CA LEU A 202 -9.71 7.39 17.84
C LEU A 202 -9.56 6.17 18.78
N ALA A 203 -10.65 5.44 18.98
CA ALA A 203 -10.64 4.17 19.72
C ALA A 203 -9.98 3.06 18.90
N THR A 204 -10.27 3.05 17.59
CA THR A 204 -9.74 2.09 16.63
C THR A 204 -8.66 2.77 15.77
N PRO A 205 -7.49 2.17 15.61
CA PRO A 205 -6.46 2.71 14.72
C PRO A 205 -6.89 2.61 13.26
N ILE A 206 -6.75 3.70 12.51
CA ILE A 206 -7.12 3.76 11.08
C ILE A 206 -5.96 3.49 10.12
N ARG A 207 -4.77 3.14 10.63
CA ARG A 207 -3.54 3.03 9.83
C ARG A 207 -3.66 2.05 8.66
N GLY A 208 -4.23 0.88 8.90
CA GLY A 208 -4.42 -0.13 7.86
C GLY A 208 -5.32 0.37 6.73
N ALA A 209 -6.44 1.01 7.09
CA ALA A 209 -7.37 1.61 6.13
C ALA A 209 -6.70 2.69 5.29
N VAL A 210 -5.93 3.60 5.91
CA VAL A 210 -5.20 4.67 5.19
C VAL A 210 -4.24 4.06 4.18
N ILE A 211 -3.46 3.06 4.59
CA ILE A 211 -2.48 2.38 3.74
C ILE A 211 -3.17 1.65 2.59
N ALA A 212 -4.28 0.96 2.85
CA ALA A 212 -5.06 0.28 1.83
C ALA A 212 -5.50 1.22 0.69
N ARG A 213 -6.06 2.38 1.03
CA ARG A 213 -6.46 3.40 0.03
C ARG A 213 -5.26 4.06 -0.66
N MET A 214 -4.15 4.23 0.07
CA MET A 214 -2.89 4.72 -0.51
C MET A 214 -2.32 3.75 -1.54
N GLU A 215 -2.22 2.47 -1.20
CA GLU A 215 -1.72 1.41 -2.07
C GLU A 215 -2.57 1.27 -3.34
N TRP A 216 -3.89 1.38 -3.21
CA TRP A 216 -4.77 1.40 -4.38
C TRP A 216 -4.42 2.52 -5.36
N GLN A 217 -4.28 3.77 -4.86
CA GLN A 217 -3.91 4.90 -5.71
C GLN A 217 -2.52 4.77 -6.30
N LEU A 218 -1.56 4.27 -5.53
CA LEU A 218 -0.21 3.96 -6.00
C LEU A 218 -0.24 2.94 -7.14
N TRP A 219 -0.98 1.86 -6.95
CA TRP A 219 -1.13 0.81 -7.95
C TRP A 219 -1.77 1.35 -9.23
N GLN A 220 -2.86 2.12 -9.12
CA GLN A 220 -3.51 2.76 -10.28
C GLN A 220 -2.58 3.74 -11.02
N SER A 221 -1.81 4.56 -10.29
CA SER A 221 -0.83 5.47 -10.88
C SER A 221 0.29 4.71 -11.60
N ALA A 222 0.74 3.60 -11.01
CA ALA A 222 1.75 2.74 -11.62
C ALA A 222 1.22 2.05 -12.88
N LEU A 223 -0.04 1.61 -12.90
CA LEU A 223 -0.68 1.04 -14.09
C LEU A 223 -0.79 2.07 -15.21
N GLU A 224 -1.17 3.32 -14.90
CA GLU A 224 -1.24 4.40 -15.89
C GLU A 224 0.15 4.69 -16.49
N MET A 225 1.18 4.76 -15.65
CA MET A 225 2.56 4.96 -16.11
C MET A 225 3.05 3.79 -16.97
N LEU A 226 2.80 2.55 -16.53
CA LEU A 226 3.19 1.35 -17.29
C LEU A 226 2.45 1.26 -18.62
N HIS A 227 1.17 1.60 -18.65
CA HIS A 227 0.39 1.66 -19.88
C HIS A 227 1.04 2.61 -20.89
N GLY A 228 1.37 3.84 -20.48
CA GLY A 228 2.07 4.80 -21.33
C GLY A 228 3.46 4.35 -21.79
N LEU A 229 4.20 3.60 -20.95
CA LEU A 229 5.53 3.09 -21.28
C LEU A 229 5.50 1.89 -22.23
N LEU A 230 4.45 1.08 -22.19
CA LEU A 230 4.32 -0.16 -22.95
C LEU A 230 3.53 0.01 -24.24
N ASN A 231 2.62 0.99 -24.28
CA ASN A 231 1.80 1.25 -25.46
C ASN A 231 2.66 1.52 -26.70
N GLY A 232 2.40 0.78 -27.77
CA GLY A 232 3.17 0.85 -29.03
C GLY A 232 4.59 0.26 -28.99
N ARG A 233 5.02 -0.37 -27.88
CA ARG A 233 6.34 -1.01 -27.76
C ARG A 233 6.32 -2.54 -27.80
N LEU A 234 5.14 -3.13 -27.70
CA LEU A 234 4.95 -4.58 -27.71
C LEU A 234 4.77 -5.07 -29.15
N SER A 235 5.36 -6.22 -29.46
CA SER A 235 5.39 -6.76 -30.82
C SER A 235 4.17 -7.62 -31.15
N SER A 236 3.64 -8.36 -30.18
CA SER A 236 2.54 -9.30 -30.39
C SER A 236 1.24 -8.91 -29.67
N ILE A 237 1.33 -7.97 -28.72
CA ILE A 237 0.21 -7.53 -27.88
C ILE A 237 -0.13 -6.07 -28.17
N ASP A 238 -1.42 -5.80 -28.34
CA ASP A 238 -1.96 -4.44 -28.40
C ASP A 238 -2.68 -4.09 -27.09
N LEU A 239 -2.38 -2.92 -26.54
CA LEU A 239 -2.90 -2.51 -25.23
C LEU A 239 -4.19 -1.72 -25.41
N LEU A 240 -5.25 -2.20 -24.78
CA LEU A 240 -6.51 -1.45 -24.71
C LEU A 240 -6.31 -0.15 -23.91
N PRO A 241 -7.07 0.92 -24.22
CA PRO A 241 -7.02 2.15 -23.45
C PRO A 241 -7.27 1.90 -21.97
N PHE A 242 -6.39 2.41 -21.12
CA PHE A 242 -6.53 2.34 -19.67
C PHE A 242 -6.95 3.69 -19.11
N ARG A 243 -7.88 3.68 -18.15
CA ARG A 243 -8.24 4.86 -17.35
C ARG A 243 -8.10 4.52 -15.87
N PRO A 244 -7.24 5.22 -15.12
CA PRO A 244 -7.06 4.92 -13.71
C PRO A 244 -8.33 5.24 -12.91
N TYR A 245 -8.65 4.37 -11.96
CA TYR A 245 -9.77 4.56 -11.04
C TYR A 245 -9.27 4.85 -9.63
N TYR A 246 -8.83 6.10 -9.41
CA TYR A 246 -8.09 6.50 -8.21
C TYR A 246 -8.88 6.43 -6.90
N GLN A 247 -10.19 6.70 -6.94
CA GLN A 247 -11.00 6.87 -5.72
C GLN A 247 -12.34 6.12 -5.85
N PRO A 248 -12.31 4.78 -5.88
CA PRO A 248 -13.51 3.97 -6.04
C PRO A 248 -14.55 4.19 -4.94
N TRP A 249 -14.10 4.56 -3.75
CA TRP A 249 -14.93 4.86 -2.59
C TRP A 249 -15.74 6.16 -2.71
N VAL A 250 -15.36 7.10 -3.58
CA VAL A 250 -16.13 8.34 -3.80
C VAL A 250 -17.39 8.05 -4.60
N THR A 251 -17.27 7.25 -5.68
CA THR A 251 -18.42 6.90 -6.53
C THR A 251 -19.46 6.05 -5.80
N GLN A 252 -19.04 5.24 -4.83
CA GLN A 252 -19.96 4.46 -4.00
C GLN A 252 -20.85 5.34 -3.12
N MET A 253 -20.42 6.54 -2.76
CA MET A 253 -21.24 7.49 -1.99
C MET A 253 -22.43 8.00 -2.81
N ASN A 254 -22.21 8.34 -4.08
CA ASN A 254 -23.27 8.82 -4.97
C ASN A 254 -24.35 7.76 -5.24
N LEU A 255 -23.98 6.47 -5.29
CA LEU A 255 -24.94 5.38 -5.51
C LEU A 255 -25.81 5.06 -4.28
N VAL A 256 -25.39 5.49 -3.08
CA VAL A 256 -26.15 5.31 -1.83
C VAL A 256 -27.05 6.52 -1.55
N GLU A 257 -26.72 7.71 -2.07
CA GLU A 257 -27.59 8.89 -1.97
C GLU A 257 -28.76 8.89 -2.98
N ASP A 258 -28.62 8.17 -4.10
CA ASP A 258 -29.65 8.04 -5.16
C ASP A 258 -30.58 6.81 -5.00
N ALA A 259 -30.48 6.06 -3.89
CA ALA A 259 -31.27 4.85 -3.60
C ALA A 259 -32.17 5.02 -2.36
#